data_AF-B2WND3-F1
#
_entry.id   AF-B2WND3-F1
#
_cell.length_a   1.000
_cell.length_b   1.000
_cell.length_c   1.000
_cell.angle_alpha   90.00
_cell.angle_beta   90.00
_cell.angle_gamma   90.00
#
_symmetry.space_group_name_H-M   'P 1'
#
loop_
_entity.id
_entity.type
_entity.pdbx_description
1 polymer ?
#
loop_
_entity_poly.entity_id
_entity_poly.type
_entity_poly.pdbx_seq_one_letter_code
_entity_poly.pdbx_strand_id
1 'polypeptide(L)'
;MSECKSIMLNYLRCIKSHRGSNDPECRDLSKSYLACRMDRNLMAPDSFKNLGFGEDADGRGPAIATSSQPSQPRQGHDKPDGA
;
A
#
# COMPACT_ATOMS: atom_id res chain seq x y z
N MET A 1 -7.67 -21.39 7.78
CA MET A 1 -8.56 -20.27 7.41
C MET A 1 -7.71 -19.02 7.29
N SER A 2 -7.92 -18.18 6.29
CA SER A 2 -7.05 -17.04 6.00
C SER A 2 -7.27 -15.89 6.99
N GLU A 3 -6.40 -15.80 8.01
CA GLU A 3 -6.63 -15.10 9.28
C GLU A 3 -6.85 -13.58 9.16
N CYS A 4 -6.36 -12.93 8.09
CA CYS A 4 -6.54 -11.49 7.86
C CYS A 4 -7.13 -11.16 6.47
N LYS A 5 -7.57 -12.18 5.71
CA LYS A 5 -8.01 -12.00 4.30
C LYS A 5 -9.30 -11.19 4.18
N SER A 6 -10.23 -11.34 5.12
CA SER A 6 -11.49 -10.57 5.11
C SER A 6 -11.22 -9.07 5.21
N ILE A 7 -10.35 -8.66 6.13
CA ILE A 7 -9.98 -7.26 6.35
C ILE A 7 -9.22 -6.71 5.14
N MET A 8 -8.28 -7.48 4.59
CA MET A 8 -7.58 -7.13 3.36
C MET A 8 -8.54 -6.89 2.19
N LEU A 9 -9.53 -7.77 1.99
CA LEU A 9 -10.51 -7.62 0.92
C LEU A 9 -11.40 -6.38 1.11
N ASN A 10 -11.79 -6.06 2.35
CA ASN A 10 -12.51 -4.83 2.64
C ASN A 10 -11.65 -3.60 2.35
N TYR A 11 -10.38 -3.60 2.75
CA TYR A 11 -9.44 -2.53 2.41
C TYR A 11 -9.33 -2.32 0.89
N LEU A 12 -9.07 -3.40 0.14
CA LEU A 12 -8.96 -3.32 -1.33
C LEU A 12 -10.26 -2.86 -1.98
N ARG A 13 -11.42 -3.29 -1.46
CA ARG A 13 -12.72 -2.82 -1.93
C ARG A 13 -12.87 -1.32 -1.69
N CYS A 14 -12.50 -0.84 -0.50
CA CYS A 14 -12.55 0.58 -0.16
C CYS A 14 -11.70 1.40 -1.15
N ILE A 15 -10.42 1.06 -1.33
CA ILE A 15 -9.55 1.74 -2.30
C ILE A 15 -10.17 1.76 -3.70
N LYS A 16 -10.72 0.62 -4.14
CA LYS A 16 -11.36 0.51 -5.45
C LYS A 16 -12.59 1.43 -5.59
N SER A 17 -13.43 1.51 -4.56
CA SER A 17 -14.59 2.41 -4.53
C SER A 17 -14.18 3.88 -4.55
N HIS A 18 -13.06 4.20 -3.91
CA HIS A 18 -12.50 5.55 -3.81
C HIS A 18 -11.57 5.92 -4.98
N ARG A 19 -11.69 5.23 -6.13
CA ARG A 19 -10.88 5.48 -7.34
C ARG A 19 -9.36 5.41 -7.10
N GLY A 20 -8.92 4.56 -6.18
CA GLY A 20 -7.53 4.40 -5.81
C GLY A 20 -7.07 5.32 -4.67
N SER A 21 -7.93 6.20 -4.16
CA SER A 21 -7.61 7.06 -3.01
C SER A 21 -7.64 6.27 -1.71
N ASN A 22 -6.68 6.56 -0.82
CA ASN A 22 -6.67 6.05 0.55
C ASN A 22 -7.31 7.05 1.50
N ASP A 23 -8.62 7.23 1.35
CA ASP A 23 -9.43 8.07 2.25
C ASP A 23 -9.38 7.57 3.70
N PRO A 24 -9.74 8.40 4.69
CA PRO A 24 -9.70 8.04 6.11
C PRO A 24 -10.38 6.69 6.42
N GLU A 25 -11.54 6.43 5.81
CA GLU A 25 -12.25 5.14 5.96
C GLU A 25 -11.39 3.94 5.49
N CYS A 26 -10.69 4.08 4.37
CA CYS A 26 -9.79 3.04 3.88
C CYS A 26 -8.52 2.92 4.73
N ARG A 27 -8.08 4.02 5.35
CA ARG A 27 -6.95 4.06 6.28
C ARG A 27 -7.27 3.32 7.58
N ASP A 28 -8.49 3.39 8.08
CA ASP A 28 -8.91 2.56 9.22
C ASP A 28 -8.88 1.06 8.88
N LEU A 29 -9.33 0.68 7.68
CA LEU A 29 -9.29 -0.72 7.21
C LEU A 29 -7.85 -1.24 7.05
N SER A 30 -6.92 -0.41 6.55
CA SER A 30 -5.51 -0.81 6.45
C SER A 30 -4.86 -0.93 7.83
N LYS A 31 -5.21 -0.04 8.78
CA LYS A 31 -4.75 -0.14 10.18
C LYS A 31 -5.20 -1.45 10.82
N SER A 32 -6.48 -1.82 10.69
CA SER A 32 -6.99 -3.10 11.19
C SER A 32 -6.33 -4.31 10.52
N TYR A 33 -6.03 -4.22 9.22
CA TYR A 33 -5.35 -5.30 8.51
C TYR A 33 -3.93 -5.52 9.05
N LEU A 34 -3.17 -4.44 9.26
CA LEU A 34 -1.84 -4.50 9.84
C LEU A 34 -1.86 -4.99 11.29
N ALA A 35 -2.83 -4.53 12.09
CA ALA A 35 -3.06 -5.03 13.44
C ALA A 35 -3.22 -6.55 13.48
N CYS A 36 -4.07 -7.09 12.59
CA CYS A 36 -4.30 -8.52 12.47
C CYS A 36 -3.01 -9.28 12.12
N ARG A 37 -2.19 -8.74 11.20
CA ARG A 37 -0.93 -9.40 10.84
C ARG A 37 0.08 -9.41 11.99
N MET A 38 0.15 -8.35 12.79
CA MET A 38 1.01 -8.29 13.96
C MET A 38 0.54 -9.26 15.06
N ASP A 39 -0.76 -9.30 15.35
CA ASP A 39 -1.37 -10.23 16.34
C ASP A 39 -1.12 -11.69 15.98
N ARG A 40 -1.17 -12.02 14.68
CA ARG A 40 -0.93 -13.38 14.17
C ARG A 40 0.54 -13.70 13.93
N ASN A 41 1.44 -12.80 14.32
CA ASN A 41 2.88 -12.94 14.09
C ASN A 41 3.22 -13.19 12.59
N LEU A 42 2.39 -12.67 11.68
CA LEU A 42 2.55 -12.70 10.22
C LEU A 42 3.34 -11.48 9.69
N MET A 43 3.71 -10.58 10.60
CA MET A 43 4.54 -9.40 10.40
C MET A 43 5.19 -9.04 11.76
N ALA A 44 6.41 -8.51 11.73
CA ALA A 44 7.04 -7.99 12.95
C ALA A 44 6.17 -6.88 13.56
N PRO A 45 5.95 -6.88 14.88
CA PRO A 45 5.18 -5.83 15.53
C PRO A 45 5.91 -4.49 15.41
N ASP A 46 5.22 -3.48 14.92
CA ASP A 46 5.72 -2.11 14.81
C ASP A 46 4.67 -1.11 15.32
N SER A 47 5.10 0.11 15.62
CA SER A 47 4.20 1.17 16.04
C SER A 47 3.43 1.72 14.85
N PHE A 48 2.13 1.89 15.01
CA PHE A 48 1.26 2.50 14.00
C PHE A 48 1.75 3.87 13.51
N LYS A 49 2.45 4.63 14.36
CA LYS A 49 3.10 5.90 13.99
C LYS A 49 4.11 5.73 12.85
N ASN A 50 4.97 4.72 12.93
CA ASN A 50 5.99 4.42 11.91
C ASN A 50 5.37 3.83 10.63
N LEU A 51 4.23 3.16 10.76
CA LEU A 51 3.45 2.63 9.65
C LEU A 51 2.59 3.71 8.97
N GLY A 52 2.78 4.98 9.33
CA GLY A 52 2.09 6.11 8.72
C GLY A 52 0.67 6.34 9.25
N PHE A 53 0.31 5.78 10.41
CA PHE A 53 -0.96 6.03 11.13
C PHE A 53 -0.77 6.87 12.39
N GLY A 54 0.32 7.62 12.49
CA GLY A 54 0.46 8.63 13.53
C GLY A 54 -0.60 9.70 13.35
N GLU A 55 -1.19 10.15 14.45
CA GLU A 55 -2.05 11.32 14.44
C GLU A 55 -1.26 12.52 13.93
N ASP A 56 -1.60 13.00 12.73
CA ASP A 56 -1.31 14.37 12.28
C ASP A 56 -2.13 15.36 13.13
N ALA A 57 -1.95 15.34 14.45
CA ALA A 57 -2.38 16.41 15.32
C ALA A 57 -1.28 17.47 15.30
N ASP A 58 -1.47 18.47 14.44
CA ASP A 58 -0.77 19.75 14.42
C ASP A 58 0.65 19.80 13.80
N GLY A 59 0.69 20.16 12.51
CA GLY A 59 1.67 21.12 11.95
C GLY A 59 3.17 20.87 12.18
N ARG A 60 3.77 20.03 11.32
CA ARG A 60 5.08 20.21 10.61
C ARG A 60 5.65 18.83 10.24
N GLY A 61 5.80 18.57 8.93
CA GLY A 61 6.50 17.39 8.41
C GLY A 61 8.00 17.36 8.77
N PRO A 62 8.71 16.27 8.42
CA PRO A 62 9.15 16.16 7.01
C PRO A 62 9.00 14.77 6.36
N ALA A 63 9.13 14.81 5.01
CA ALA A 63 9.27 13.72 4.03
C ALA A 63 10.33 12.65 4.42
N ILE A 64 10.38 11.43 3.87
CA ILE A 64 10.89 11.06 2.52
C ILE A 64 10.71 9.53 2.33
N ALA A 65 10.25 9.10 1.14
CA ALA A 65 10.79 7.91 0.47
C ALA A 65 10.59 8.10 -1.05
N THR A 66 11.60 8.73 -1.63
CA THR A 66 11.84 8.88 -3.06
C THR A 66 11.80 7.53 -3.80
N SER A 67 11.13 7.49 -4.95
CA SER A 67 11.48 6.52 -6.00
C SER A 67 11.82 7.29 -7.27
N SER A 68 12.99 7.92 -7.23
CA SER A 68 13.78 8.13 -8.44
C SER A 68 14.19 6.75 -8.98
N GLN A 69 13.68 6.33 -10.14
CA GLN A 69 14.49 5.51 -11.04
C GLN A 69 14.24 5.88 -12.52
N PRO A 70 15.32 6.03 -13.31
CA PRO A 70 15.32 6.63 -14.64
C PRO A 70 14.86 5.65 -15.74
N SER A 71 14.17 6.20 -16.73
CA SER A 71 13.72 5.53 -17.95
C SER A 71 14.91 4.94 -18.73
N GLN A 72 15.07 3.63 -18.74
CA GLN A 72 15.97 2.95 -19.69
C GLN A 72 15.18 2.60 -20.98
N PRO A 73 15.67 2.98 -22.18
CA PRO A 73 15.01 2.65 -23.43
C PRO A 73 15.39 1.22 -23.83
N ARG A 74 14.41 0.31 -23.94
CA ARG A 74 14.67 -1.05 -24.46
C ARG A 74 14.14 -1.19 -25.89
N GLN A 75 15.10 -1.52 -26.74
CA GLN A 75 15.12 -1.49 -28.19
C GLN A 75 14.11 -2.45 -28.83
N GLY A 76 13.55 -2.02 -29.97
CA GLY A 76 12.66 -2.80 -30.80
C GLY A 76 13.34 -4.02 -31.41
N HIS A 77 12.70 -5.18 -31.25
CA HIS A 77 12.97 -6.37 -32.04
C HIS A 77 12.01 -6.35 -33.24
N ASP A 78 12.49 -5.77 -34.34
CA ASP A 78 11.89 -5.94 -35.66
C ASP A 78 12.23 -7.35 -36.16
N LYS A 79 11.21 -8.12 -36.53
CA LYS A 79 11.39 -9.28 -37.40
C LYS A 79 10.17 -9.36 -38.32
N PRO A 80 10.31 -9.12 -39.63
CA PRO A 80 9.20 -9.22 -40.56
C PRO A 80 8.86 -10.70 -40.87
N ASP A 81 7.55 -10.95 -40.90
CA ASP A 81 6.92 -12.20 -41.31
C ASP A 81 6.99 -12.35 -42.83
N GLY A 82 7.29 -13.55 -43.31
CA GLY A 82 7.49 -13.85 -44.73
C GLY A 82 6.18 -13.96 -45.51
N ALA A 83 6.21 -13.43 -46.73
CA ALA A 83 5.29 -13.73 -47.83
C ALA A 83 6.09 -13.80 -49.13
#